data_AF-A0A953WP83-F1
#
_entry.id   AF-A0A953WP83-F1
#
_cell.length_a   1.000
_cell.length_b   1.000
_cell.length_c   1.000
_cell.angle_alpha   90.00
_cell.angle_beta   90.00
_cell.angle_gamma   90.00
#
_symmetry.space_group_name_H-M   'P 1'
#
loop_
_entity.id
_entity.type
_entity.pdbx_description
1 polymer ?
#
loop_
_entity_poly.entity_id
_entity_poly.type
_entity_poly.pdbx_seq_one_letter_code
_entity_poly.pdbx_strand_id
1 'polypeptide(L)'
;QIAGGVMTTTRRQLQELKLEHKFDAIVEETERVRAELGYPIMVTPFPQIVMTQSLYNVIGEKRYGQVSDQILRYVMGKFGRPTQPVDKEVEAAILDRPRAKEIAEEPDFPAYADLRKKFGAHMDDEEFLLRAVMPGEQIDAMVAAGRSRSTYTPEAAPMFSLLKQLAARPDARDIAVEMPGFRLALHRGAGLA
;
A
#
# COMPACT_ATOMS: atom_id res chain seq x y z
N GLN A 1 -9.98 -12.13 -10.32
CA GLN A 1 -9.16 -12.27 -9.10
C GLN A 1 -8.49 -10.94 -8.78
N ILE A 2 -8.86 -10.32 -7.66
CA ILE A 2 -8.26 -9.08 -7.15
C ILE A 2 -7.50 -9.42 -5.87
N ALA A 3 -6.30 -8.88 -5.69
CA ALA A 3 -5.51 -9.13 -4.49
C ALA A 3 -6.23 -8.60 -3.23
N GLY A 4 -6.26 -9.40 -2.16
CA GLY A 4 -7.00 -9.06 -0.92
C GLY A 4 -6.60 -7.72 -0.31
N GLY A 5 -5.31 -7.35 -0.37
CA GLY A 5 -4.83 -6.06 0.15
C GLY A 5 -5.35 -4.84 -0.62
N VAL A 6 -5.62 -4.98 -1.91
CA VAL A 6 -6.23 -3.91 -2.73
C VAL A 6 -7.71 -3.78 -2.39
N MET A 7 -8.41 -4.90 -2.20
CA MET A 7 -9.81 -4.89 -1.80
C MET A 7 -10.04 -4.22 -0.43
N THR A 8 -9.20 -4.52 0.57
CA THR A 8 -9.29 -3.88 1.89
C THR A 8 -9.00 -2.39 1.82
N THR A 9 -7.98 -2.00 1.05
CA THR A 9 -7.61 -0.59 0.85
C THR A 9 -8.73 0.20 0.18
N THR A 10 -9.31 -0.32 -0.90
CA THR A 10 -10.42 0.37 -1.59
C THR A 10 -11.69 0.42 -0.75
N ARG A 11 -12.01 -0.64 0.01
CA ARG A 11 -13.15 -0.60 0.94
C ARG A 11 -12.98 0.51 1.97
N ARG A 12 -11.78 0.66 2.56
CA ARG A 12 -11.47 1.77 3.47
C ARG A 12 -11.64 3.13 2.79
N GLN A 13 -11.13 3.31 1.58
CA GLN A 13 -11.29 4.56 0.81
C GLN A 13 -12.77 4.89 0.55
N LEU A 14 -13.57 3.89 0.18
CA LEU A 14 -15.01 4.08 -0.04
C LEU A 14 -15.77 4.41 1.25
N GLN A 15 -15.37 3.83 2.39
CA GLN A 15 -15.94 4.16 3.70
C GLN A 15 -15.68 5.63 4.05
N GLU A 16 -14.45 6.13 3.84
CA GLU A 16 -14.08 7.54 4.04
C GLU A 16 -14.93 8.48 3.16
N LEU A 17 -15.24 8.05 1.93
CA LEU A 17 -16.10 8.78 1.00
C LEU A 17 -17.61 8.57 1.22
N LYS A 18 -18.02 7.72 2.17
CA LYS A 18 -19.41 7.29 2.39
C LYS A 18 -20.07 6.62 1.17
N LEU A 19 -19.27 5.91 0.37
CA LEU A 19 -19.68 5.25 -0.88
C LEU A 19 -19.48 3.72 -0.85
N GLU A 20 -19.41 3.11 0.33
CA GLU A 20 -19.16 1.67 0.48
C GLU A 20 -20.17 0.79 -0.28
N HIS A 21 -21.43 1.22 -0.41
CA HIS A 21 -22.47 0.55 -1.18
C HIS A 21 -22.15 0.38 -2.68
N LYS A 22 -21.15 1.10 -3.21
CA LYS A 22 -20.69 0.99 -4.60
C LYS A 22 -19.60 -0.07 -4.80
N PHE A 23 -19.12 -0.72 -3.72
CA PHE A 23 -17.98 -1.64 -3.79
C PHE A 23 -18.19 -2.77 -4.81
N ASP A 24 -19.35 -3.41 -4.80
CA ASP A 24 -19.61 -4.54 -5.71
C ASP A 24 -19.64 -4.10 -7.18
N ALA A 25 -20.24 -2.93 -7.47
CA ALA A 25 -20.20 -2.34 -8.81
C ALA A 25 -18.78 -2.00 -9.27
N ILE A 26 -17.90 -1.60 -8.35
CA ILE A 26 -16.49 -1.34 -8.65
C ILE A 26 -15.73 -2.64 -8.94
N VAL A 27 -16.03 -3.72 -8.22
CA VAL A 27 -15.43 -5.03 -8.47
C VAL A 27 -15.84 -5.56 -9.85
N GLU A 28 -17.12 -5.45 -10.22
CA GLU A 28 -17.60 -5.81 -11.56
C GLU A 28 -16.94 -4.97 -12.66
N GLU A 29 -16.91 -3.64 -12.47
CA GLU A 29 -16.24 -2.73 -13.41
C GLU A 29 -14.74 -3.03 -13.53
N THR A 30 -14.10 -3.53 -12.46
CA THR A 30 -12.68 -3.92 -12.48
C THR A 30 -12.41 -5.06 -13.46
N GLU A 31 -13.33 -6.02 -13.59
CA GLU A 31 -13.18 -7.09 -14.58
C GLU A 31 -13.27 -6.57 -16.00
N ARG A 32 -14.19 -5.63 -16.24
CA ARG A 32 -14.36 -4.98 -17.53
C ARG A 32 -13.16 -4.11 -17.90
N VAL A 33 -12.72 -3.23 -17.00
CA VAL A 33 -11.55 -2.37 -17.22
C VAL A 33 -10.30 -3.23 -17.43
N ARG A 34 -10.14 -4.33 -16.70
CA ARG A 34 -9.03 -5.26 -16.92
C ARG A 34 -9.04 -5.83 -18.35
N ALA A 35 -10.19 -6.24 -18.86
CA ALA A 35 -10.31 -6.75 -20.22
C ALA A 35 -9.98 -5.66 -21.27
N GLU A 36 -10.53 -4.46 -21.08
CA GLU A 36 -10.28 -3.30 -21.95
C GLU A 36 -8.81 -2.87 -21.95
N LEU A 37 -8.11 -3.04 -20.84
CA LEU A 37 -6.68 -2.76 -20.72
C LEU A 37 -5.79 -3.93 -21.20
N GLY A 38 -6.35 -4.92 -21.89
CA GLY A 38 -5.57 -6.01 -22.48
C GLY A 38 -5.09 -7.05 -21.46
N TYR A 39 -5.89 -7.29 -20.42
CA TYR A 39 -5.63 -8.27 -19.36
C TYR A 39 -4.25 -8.11 -18.67
N PRO A 40 -3.99 -6.99 -17.97
CA PRO A 40 -2.83 -6.89 -17.11
C PRO A 40 -2.80 -8.03 -16.10
N ILE A 41 -1.58 -8.47 -15.75
CA ILE A 41 -1.38 -9.43 -14.66
C ILE A 41 -1.84 -8.79 -13.36
N MET A 42 -2.61 -9.51 -12.54
CA MET A 42 -3.19 -8.94 -11.32
C MET A 42 -2.21 -9.04 -10.14
N VAL A 43 -1.00 -8.53 -10.35
CA VAL A 43 0.08 -8.38 -9.36
C VAL A 43 0.50 -6.91 -9.33
N THR A 44 0.88 -6.41 -8.15
CA THR A 44 1.28 -5.00 -7.95
C THR A 44 2.29 -4.55 -9.01
N PRO A 45 2.09 -3.37 -9.64
CA PRO A 45 1.14 -2.31 -9.27
C PRO A 45 -0.26 -2.40 -9.89
N PHE A 46 -0.49 -3.30 -10.85
CA PHE A 46 -1.65 -3.22 -11.75
C PHE A 46 -3.02 -3.35 -11.08
N PRO A 47 -3.25 -4.24 -10.08
CA PRO A 47 -4.55 -4.32 -9.41
C PRO A 47 -5.03 -2.97 -8.86
N GLN A 48 -4.13 -2.18 -8.27
CA GLN A 48 -4.49 -0.86 -7.75
C GLN A 48 -4.83 0.12 -8.87
N ILE A 49 -4.09 0.07 -9.99
CA ILE A 49 -4.31 0.93 -11.16
C ILE A 49 -5.69 0.66 -11.79
N VAL A 50 -5.99 -0.62 -12.06
CA VAL A 50 -7.27 -1.04 -12.67
C VAL A 50 -8.44 -0.71 -11.73
N MET A 51 -8.30 -1.00 -10.43
CA MET A 51 -9.36 -0.77 -9.46
C MET A 51 -9.62 0.73 -9.21
N THR A 52 -8.56 1.56 -9.21
CA THR A 52 -8.71 3.03 -9.16
C THR A 52 -9.43 3.57 -10.39
N GLN A 53 -9.13 3.06 -11.58
CA GLN A 53 -9.84 3.47 -12.79
C GLN A 53 -11.31 3.04 -12.75
N SER A 54 -11.59 1.85 -12.22
CA SER A 54 -12.95 1.33 -12.04
C SER A 54 -13.75 2.17 -11.06
N LEU A 55 -13.11 2.58 -9.96
CA LEU A 55 -13.66 3.54 -9.00
C LEU A 55 -14.07 4.85 -9.71
N TYR A 56 -13.19 5.42 -10.54
CA TYR A 56 -13.52 6.63 -11.31
C TYR A 56 -14.68 6.42 -12.28
N ASN A 57 -14.74 5.26 -12.95
CA ASN A 57 -15.82 4.94 -13.88
C ASN A 57 -17.19 4.81 -13.19
N VAL A 58 -17.24 4.24 -11.98
CA VAL A 58 -18.48 4.00 -11.23
C VAL A 58 -18.96 5.24 -10.45
N ILE A 59 -18.04 6.09 -10.01
CA ILE A 59 -18.38 7.34 -9.28
C ILE A 59 -18.63 8.49 -10.26
N GLY A 60 -17.87 8.56 -11.35
CA GLY A 60 -17.97 9.61 -12.34
C GLY A 60 -19.23 9.53 -13.20
N GLU A 61 -19.51 10.60 -13.93
CA GLU A 61 -20.67 10.70 -14.82
C GLU A 61 -20.54 9.83 -16.08
N LYS A 62 -19.30 9.54 -16.49
CA LYS A 62 -18.99 8.70 -17.65
C LYS A 62 -17.73 7.88 -17.43
N ARG A 63 -17.69 6.68 -18.03
CA ARG A 63 -16.51 5.81 -18.06
C ARG A 63 -15.35 6.53 -18.73
N TYR A 64 -14.15 6.39 -18.17
CA TYR A 64 -12.94 7.08 -18.61
C TYR A 64 -13.13 8.60 -18.73
N GLY A 65 -14.07 9.20 -17.98
CA GLY A 65 -14.19 10.66 -17.85
C GLY A 65 -13.02 11.26 -17.08
N GLN A 66 -12.58 10.55 -16.04
CA GLN A 66 -11.34 10.81 -15.33
C GLN A 66 -10.40 9.61 -15.51
N VAL A 67 -9.13 9.90 -15.80
CA VAL A 67 -8.09 8.90 -16.03
C VAL A 67 -6.86 9.28 -15.22
N SER A 68 -6.28 8.32 -14.51
CA SER A 68 -5.06 8.55 -13.73
C SER A 68 -3.82 8.54 -14.60
N ASP A 69 -2.76 9.24 -14.15
CA ASP A 69 -1.45 9.19 -14.82
C ASP A 69 -0.89 7.76 -14.93
N GLN A 70 -1.25 6.86 -14.01
CA GLN A 70 -0.80 5.47 -14.05
C GLN A 70 -1.45 4.69 -15.21
N ILE A 71 -2.71 4.96 -15.53
CA ILE A 71 -3.38 4.39 -16.71
C ILE A 71 -2.77 4.95 -17.99
N LEU A 72 -2.48 6.26 -18.03
CA LEU A 72 -1.79 6.87 -19.17
C LEU A 72 -0.43 6.20 -19.42
N ARG A 73 0.41 6.06 -18.38
CA ARG A 73 1.70 5.37 -18.47
C ARG A 73 1.56 3.90 -18.88
N TYR A 74 0.52 3.20 -18.41
CA TYR A 74 0.25 1.82 -18.81
C TYR A 74 -0.09 1.70 -20.30
N VAL A 75 -1.01 2.52 -20.80
CA VAL A 75 -1.43 2.50 -22.21
C VAL A 75 -0.27 2.93 -23.13
N MET A 76 0.57 3.87 -22.69
CA MET A 76 1.79 4.26 -23.41
C MET A 76 2.91 3.21 -23.38
N GLY A 77 2.74 2.11 -22.66
CA GLY A 77 3.75 1.05 -22.54
C GLY A 77 4.93 1.38 -21.63
N LYS A 78 4.85 2.42 -20.79
CA LYS A 78 5.91 2.76 -19.81
C LYS A 78 6.09 1.68 -18.72
N PHE A 79 5.12 0.77 -18.57
CA PHE A 79 5.19 -0.42 -17.70
C PHE A 79 5.60 -1.70 -18.45
N GLY A 80 5.97 -1.60 -19.73
CA GLY A 80 6.16 -2.74 -20.62
C GLY A 80 4.93 -3.00 -21.49
N ARG A 81 4.97 -4.09 -22.26
CA ARG A 81 3.94 -4.43 -23.24
C ARG A 81 2.75 -5.13 -22.56
N PRO A 82 1.50 -4.66 -22.77
CA PRO A 82 0.30 -5.37 -22.34
C PRO A 82 0.23 -6.80 -22.89
N THR A 83 -0.38 -7.72 -22.12
CA THR A 83 -0.54 -9.13 -22.52
C THR A 83 -1.31 -9.26 -23.83
N GLN A 84 -2.35 -8.44 -23.98
CA GLN A 84 -3.15 -8.30 -25.19
C GLN A 84 -3.25 -6.81 -25.54
N PRO A 85 -3.56 -6.45 -26.80
CA PRO A 85 -3.80 -5.06 -27.17
C PRO A 85 -4.87 -4.43 -26.26
N VAL A 86 -4.65 -3.17 -25.90
CA VAL A 86 -5.70 -2.36 -25.27
C VAL A 86 -6.82 -2.18 -26.27
N ASP A 87 -8.06 -2.12 -25.78
CA ASP A 87 -9.21 -1.78 -26.61
C ASP A 87 -8.99 -0.43 -27.30
N LYS A 88 -9.24 -0.37 -28.61
CA LYS A 88 -8.88 0.79 -29.43
C LYS A 88 -9.67 2.05 -29.06
N GLU A 89 -10.93 1.91 -28.68
CA GLU A 89 -11.76 3.05 -28.30
C GLU A 89 -11.32 3.59 -26.94
N VAL A 90 -11.00 2.69 -26.02
CA VAL A 90 -10.47 3.03 -24.69
C VAL A 90 -9.08 3.68 -24.80
N GLU A 91 -8.19 3.12 -25.60
CA GLU A 91 -6.86 3.68 -25.87
C GLU A 91 -6.97 5.11 -26.42
N ALA A 92 -7.82 5.33 -27.44
CA ALA A 92 -8.05 6.65 -28.00
C ALA A 92 -8.60 7.64 -26.96
N ALA A 93 -9.60 7.23 -26.17
CA ALA A 93 -10.19 8.07 -25.13
C ALA A 93 -9.21 8.43 -23.99
N ILE A 94 -8.24 7.55 -23.71
CA ILE A 94 -7.20 7.78 -22.72
C ILE A 94 -6.12 8.72 -23.29
N LEU A 95 -5.66 8.48 -24.51
CA LEU A 95 -4.50 9.19 -25.09
C LEU A 95 -4.84 10.57 -25.68
N ASP A 96 -6.11 10.89 -25.95
CA ASP A 96 -6.54 12.21 -26.48
C ASP A 96 -6.42 13.36 -25.45
N ARG A 97 -5.86 13.10 -24.27
CA ARG A 97 -5.77 14.05 -23.16
C ARG A 97 -4.51 14.92 -23.26
N PRO A 98 -4.55 16.22 -22.91
CA PRO A 98 -3.34 17.05 -22.82
C PRO A 98 -2.27 16.45 -21.90
N ARG A 99 -2.72 15.90 -20.75
CA ARG A 99 -1.87 15.20 -19.78
C ARG A 99 -1.11 14.01 -20.38
N ALA A 100 -1.65 13.38 -21.44
CA ALA A 100 -0.96 12.30 -22.13
C ALA A 100 0.33 12.80 -22.81
N LYS A 101 0.30 13.98 -23.41
CA LYS A 101 1.48 14.59 -24.05
C LYS A 101 2.55 14.94 -23.01
N GLU A 102 2.14 15.52 -21.89
CA GLU A 102 3.04 15.85 -20.78
C GLU A 102 3.78 14.60 -20.27
N ILE A 103 3.06 13.48 -20.08
CA ILE A 103 3.66 12.22 -19.62
C ILE A 103 4.56 11.59 -20.69
N ALA A 104 4.22 11.74 -21.97
CA ALA A 104 5.07 11.24 -23.06
C ALA A 104 6.45 11.94 -23.08
N GLU A 105 6.48 13.22 -22.68
CA GLU A 105 7.70 14.04 -22.58
C GLU A 105 8.42 13.92 -21.23
N GLU A 106 7.87 13.17 -20.26
CA GLU A 106 8.55 12.94 -18.97
C GLU A 106 9.89 12.25 -19.20
N PRO A 107 10.98 12.78 -18.61
CA PRO A 107 12.28 12.14 -18.70
C PRO A 107 12.24 10.77 -18.01
N ASP A 108 12.99 9.83 -18.56
CA ASP A 108 13.19 8.54 -17.92
C ASP A 108 13.95 8.70 -16.60
N PHE A 109 13.99 7.62 -15.82
CA PHE A 109 14.68 7.62 -14.54
C PHE A 109 16.15 8.08 -14.71
N PRO A 110 16.63 9.04 -13.91
CA PRO A 110 17.97 9.59 -14.10
C PRO A 110 19.06 8.53 -14.04
N ALA A 111 20.14 8.73 -14.79
CA ALA A 111 21.29 7.84 -14.73
C ALA A 111 21.93 7.87 -13.33
N TYR A 112 22.51 6.73 -12.93
CA TYR A 112 23.16 6.57 -11.63
C TYR A 112 24.18 7.68 -11.31
N ALA A 113 25.00 8.05 -12.30
CA ALA A 113 26.01 9.10 -12.13
C ALA A 113 25.39 10.47 -11.81
N ASP A 114 24.23 10.79 -12.38
CA ASP A 114 23.53 12.05 -12.14
C ASP A 114 22.87 12.08 -10.77
N LEU A 115 22.31 10.94 -10.32
CA LEU A 115 21.80 10.78 -8.96
C LEU A 115 22.93 10.98 -7.93
N ARG A 116 24.11 10.39 -8.15
CA ARG A 116 25.26 10.57 -7.26
C ARG A 116 25.73 12.02 -7.18
N LYS A 117 25.75 12.73 -8.30
CA LYS A 117 26.05 14.17 -8.31
C LYS A 117 25.02 14.98 -7.51
N LYS A 118 23.74 14.62 -7.62
CA LYS A 118 22.65 15.32 -6.93
C LYS A 118 22.69 15.17 -5.41
N PHE A 119 22.91 13.95 -4.90
CA PHE A 119 22.82 13.66 -3.47
C PHE A 119 24.17 13.72 -2.74
N GLY A 120 25.28 13.65 -3.46
CA GLY A 120 26.63 13.70 -2.91
C GLY A 120 27.45 12.49 -3.34
N ALA A 121 28.59 12.73 -3.97
CA ALA A 121 29.44 11.68 -4.53
C ALA A 121 30.01 10.71 -3.47
N HIS A 122 30.06 11.13 -2.21
CA HIS A 122 30.66 10.39 -1.10
C HIS A 122 29.66 10.00 0.00
N MET A 123 28.35 10.14 -0.25
CA MET A 123 27.32 9.64 0.65
C MET A 123 27.40 8.11 0.72
N ASP A 124 27.16 7.56 1.91
CA ASP A 124 27.04 6.11 2.11
C ASP A 124 25.98 5.52 1.15
N ASP A 125 26.25 4.31 0.66
CA ASP A 125 25.42 3.66 -0.36
C ASP A 125 23.99 3.40 0.13
N GLU A 126 23.79 3.04 1.40
CA GLU A 126 22.46 2.78 1.96
C GLU A 126 21.64 4.07 2.03
N GLU A 127 22.22 5.15 2.55
CA GLU A 127 21.54 6.45 2.61
C GLU A 127 21.31 7.04 1.22
N PHE A 128 22.28 6.90 0.31
CA PHE A 128 22.15 7.33 -1.08
C PHE A 128 20.97 6.64 -1.76
N LEU A 129 20.87 5.30 -1.66
CA LEU A 129 19.79 4.54 -2.28
C LEU A 129 18.43 4.97 -1.73
N LEU A 130 18.33 5.18 -0.42
CA LEU A 130 17.12 5.68 0.22
C LEU A 130 16.73 7.07 -0.30
N ARG A 131 17.66 8.02 -0.35
CA ARG A 131 17.39 9.37 -0.87
C ARG A 131 17.09 9.39 -2.37
N ALA A 132 17.61 8.43 -3.13
CA ALA A 132 17.34 8.32 -4.56
C ALA A 132 15.92 7.85 -4.89
N VAL A 133 15.28 7.07 -4.00
CA VAL A 133 13.96 6.46 -4.25
C VAL A 133 12.85 6.93 -3.30
N MET A 134 13.18 7.66 -2.24
CA MET A 134 12.22 8.14 -1.24
C MET A 134 12.29 9.67 -1.06
N PRO A 135 11.21 10.30 -0.56
CA PRO A 135 11.23 11.74 -0.24
C PRO A 135 12.27 12.07 0.84
N GLY A 136 13.08 13.11 0.61
CA GLY A 136 14.17 13.51 1.50
C GLY A 136 13.74 13.72 2.96
N GLU A 137 12.60 14.39 3.17
CA GLU A 137 12.04 14.64 4.50
C GLU A 137 11.74 13.36 5.28
N GLN A 138 11.34 12.28 4.60
CA GLN A 138 11.09 10.98 5.24
C GLN A 138 12.40 10.31 5.67
N ILE A 139 13.45 10.47 4.86
CA ILE A 139 14.79 9.96 5.18
C ILE A 139 15.39 10.74 6.35
N ASP A 140 15.27 12.07 6.34
CA ASP A 140 15.75 12.91 7.44
C ASP A 140 15.03 12.56 8.76
N ALA A 141 13.71 12.37 8.71
CA ALA A 141 12.93 11.91 9.86
C ALA A 141 13.35 10.50 10.32
N MET A 142 13.61 9.57 9.41
CA MET A 142 14.08 8.22 9.71
C MET A 142 15.46 8.25 10.40
N VAL A 143 16.40 9.02 9.86
CA VAL A 143 17.74 9.19 10.43
C VAL A 143 17.65 9.81 11.83
N ALA A 144 16.82 10.84 12.00
CA ALA A 144 16.60 11.48 13.29
C ALA A 144 15.94 10.56 14.34
N ALA A 145 15.01 9.69 13.91
CA ALA A 145 14.37 8.71 14.79
C ALA A 145 15.35 7.63 15.29
N GLY A 146 16.45 7.42 14.57
CA GLY A 146 17.48 6.46 14.91
C GLY A 146 17.03 5.01 14.76
N ARG A 147 17.86 4.09 15.24
CA ARG A 147 17.61 2.64 15.10
C ARG A 147 16.36 2.23 15.87
N SER A 148 15.54 1.39 15.24
CA SER A 148 14.41 0.74 15.91
C SER A 148 14.90 0.00 17.15
N ARG A 149 14.25 0.26 18.28
CA ARG A 149 14.46 -0.49 19.54
C ARG A 149 13.66 -1.79 19.59
N SER A 150 12.89 -2.08 18.53
CA SER A 150 12.10 -3.30 18.46
C SER A 150 13.01 -4.50 18.29
N THR A 151 13.04 -5.37 19.29
CA THR A 151 13.66 -6.68 19.23
C THR A 151 12.57 -7.73 19.11
N TYR A 152 12.62 -8.57 18.07
CA TYR A 152 11.73 -9.71 17.96
C TYR A 152 12.40 -10.93 18.60
N THR A 153 11.83 -11.38 19.72
CA THR A 153 12.26 -12.58 20.43
C THR A 153 11.08 -13.56 20.42
N PRO A 154 11.05 -14.54 19.48
CA PRO A 154 9.95 -15.50 19.38
C PRO A 154 9.61 -16.18 20.70
N GLU A 155 10.62 -16.46 21.53
CA GLU A 155 10.51 -17.11 22.83
C GLU A 155 9.77 -16.22 23.85
N ALA A 156 9.86 -14.90 23.71
CA ALA A 156 9.16 -13.95 24.55
C ALA A 156 7.73 -13.67 24.07
N ALA A 157 7.34 -14.11 22.86
CA ALA A 157 6.02 -13.82 22.29
C ALA A 157 4.84 -14.32 23.16
N PRO A 158 4.87 -15.53 23.76
CA PRO A 158 3.81 -15.99 24.67
C PRO A 158 3.69 -15.10 25.92
N MET A 159 4.84 -14.66 26.46
CA MET A 159 4.88 -13.78 27.63
C MET A 159 4.32 -12.38 27.31
N PHE A 160 4.67 -11.79 26.17
CA PHE A 160 4.06 -10.53 25.72
C PHE A 160 2.56 -10.66 25.47
N SER A 161 2.09 -11.81 24.96
CA SER A 161 0.67 -12.09 24.79
C SER A 161 -0.07 -12.12 26.14
N LEU A 162 0.50 -12.82 27.14
CA LEU A 162 -0.02 -12.83 28.49
C LEU A 162 -0.08 -11.42 29.08
N LEU A 163 1.01 -10.66 29.00
CA LEU A 163 1.07 -9.28 29.52
C LEU A 163 0.03 -8.36 28.86
N LYS A 164 -0.20 -8.48 27.55
CA LYS A 164 -1.26 -7.73 26.86
C LYS A 164 -2.66 -8.08 27.36
N GLN A 165 -2.93 -9.37 27.59
CA GLN A 165 -4.23 -9.81 28.11
C GLN A 165 -4.49 -9.32 29.54
N LEU A 166 -3.44 -9.30 30.37
CA LEU A 166 -3.52 -8.74 31.72
C LEU A 166 -3.70 -7.22 31.68
N ALA A 167 -2.96 -6.51 30.82
CA ALA A 167 -3.10 -5.05 30.66
C ALA A 167 -4.49 -4.63 30.16
N ALA A 168 -5.16 -5.47 29.36
CA ALA A 168 -6.55 -5.25 28.93
C ALA A 168 -7.57 -5.44 30.06
N ARG A 169 -7.16 -5.94 31.24
CA ARG A 169 -8.01 -6.20 32.42
C ARG A 169 -7.43 -5.50 33.66
N PRO A 170 -7.32 -4.15 33.67
CA PRO A 170 -6.66 -3.41 34.74
C PRO A 170 -7.33 -3.56 36.12
N ASP A 171 -8.62 -3.92 36.14
CA ASP A 171 -9.41 -4.10 37.37
C ASP A 171 -9.39 -5.54 37.90
N ALA A 172 -8.68 -6.46 37.22
CA ALA A 172 -8.54 -7.84 37.70
C ALA A 172 -7.84 -7.84 39.07
N ARG A 173 -8.54 -8.33 40.09
CA ARG A 173 -8.01 -8.44 41.46
C ARG A 173 -7.28 -9.75 41.70
N ASP A 174 -7.71 -10.80 41.02
CA ASP A 174 -7.19 -12.15 41.15
C ASP A 174 -6.85 -12.67 39.75
N ILE A 175 -5.58 -12.94 39.52
CA ILE A 175 -5.06 -13.45 38.26
C ILE A 175 -4.48 -14.82 38.56
N ALA A 176 -5.07 -15.88 37.99
CA ALA A 176 -4.52 -17.22 38.06
C ALA A 176 -4.11 -17.67 36.64
N VAL A 177 -2.86 -18.08 36.49
CA VAL A 177 -2.31 -18.69 35.29
C VAL A 177 -1.98 -20.13 35.63
N GLU A 178 -2.63 -21.07 34.94
CA GLU A 178 -2.47 -22.51 35.19
C GLU A 178 -2.04 -23.21 33.89
N MET A 179 -0.99 -24.01 34.00
CA MET A 179 -0.41 -24.85 32.96
C MET A 179 -0.06 -26.21 33.57
N PRO A 180 0.12 -27.27 32.77
CA PRO A 180 0.54 -28.58 33.29
C PRO A 180 1.84 -28.45 34.12
N GLY A 181 1.75 -28.71 35.42
CA GLY A 181 2.89 -28.61 36.35
C GLY A 181 3.26 -27.18 36.79
N PHE A 182 2.49 -26.15 36.44
CA PHE A 182 2.77 -24.77 36.81
C PHE A 182 1.49 -23.99 37.13
N ARG A 183 1.45 -23.35 38.30
CA ARG A 183 0.35 -22.47 38.69
C ARG A 183 0.91 -21.19 39.30
N LEU A 184 0.53 -20.04 38.76
CA LEU A 184 0.86 -18.71 39.27
C LEU A 184 -0.44 -17.99 39.62
N ALA A 185 -0.61 -17.61 40.88
CA ALA A 185 -1.73 -16.82 41.33
C ALA A 185 -1.25 -15.47 41.90
N LEU A 186 -1.82 -14.37 41.42
CA LEU A 186 -1.54 -13.01 41.83
C LEU A 186 -2.84 -12.40 42.36
N HIS A 187 -2.82 -11.96 43.61
CA HIS A 187 -3.98 -11.39 44.30
C HIS A 187 -3.67 -9.95 44.71
N ARG A 188 -4.59 -9.01 44.47
CA ARG A 188 -4.46 -7.62 44.90
C ARG A 188 -4.97 -7.47 46.33
N GLY A 189 -4.06 -7.61 47.31
CA GLY A 189 -4.33 -7.47 48.75
C GLY A 189 -3.05 -7.19 49.56
N ALA A 190 -3.20 -6.65 50.77
CA ALA A 190 -2.08 -6.37 51.67
C ALA A 190 -1.29 -7.67 51.95
N GLY A 191 0.04 -7.55 51.96
CA GLY A 191 0.98 -8.68 51.90
C GLY A 191 0.67 -9.82 52.87
N LEU A 192 1.06 -11.03 52.45
CA LEU A 192 1.20 -12.19 53.31
C LEU A 192 2.09 -11.81 54.51
N ALA A 193 1.49 -11.76 55.70
CA ALA A 193 2.18 -11.81 56.98
C ALA A 193 2.66 -13.24 57.25
#